data_AF-A4UQP2-F1
#
_entry.id   AF-A4UQP2-F1
#
_cell.length_a   1.000
_cell.length_b   1.000
_cell.length_c   1.000
_cell.angle_alpha   90.00
_cell.angle_beta   90.00
_cell.angle_gamma   90.00
#
_symmetry.space_group_name_H-M   'P 1'
#
loop_
_entity.id
_entity.type
_entity.pdbx_description
1 polymer ?
#
loop_
_entity_poly.entity_id
_entity_poly.type
_entity_poly.pdbx_seq_one_letter_code
_entity_poly.pdbx_strand_id
1 'polypeptide(L)' 'MAKAIPKIGSRKKVRIGLRRNARFSLRKSARRITKGVIHVQASFNNTIITVTDPQGRVVFWSSTG' A
#
# COMPACT_ATOMS: atom_id res chain seq x y z
N MET A 1 -33.70 45.42 -27.73
CA MET A 1 -32.26 45.79 -27.66
C MET A 1 -31.63 44.96 -26.54
N ALA A 2 -31.02 43.82 -26.86
CA ALA A 2 -30.53 42.86 -25.87
C ALA A 2 -29.08 43.18 -25.48
N LYS A 3 -28.81 43.37 -24.19
CA LYS A 3 -27.46 43.54 -23.66
C LYS A 3 -26.96 42.18 -23.16
N ALA A 4 -25.96 41.63 -23.85
CA ALA A 4 -25.36 40.34 -23.50
C ALA A 4 -24.55 40.46 -22.19
N ILE A 5 -24.81 39.56 -21.25
CA ILE A 5 -24.03 39.43 -20.01
C ILE A 5 -22.79 38.56 -20.33
N PRO A 6 -21.55 39.01 -20.04
CA PRO A 6 -20.37 38.21 -20.32
C PRO A 6 -20.35 37.00 -19.37
N LYS A 7 -20.37 35.79 -19.94
CA LYS A 7 -20.13 34.55 -19.20
C LYS A 7 -18.67 34.53 -18.76
N ILE A 8 -18.44 34.84 -17.49
CA ILE A 8 -17.10 34.76 -16.91
C ILE A 8 -16.64 33.30 -16.99
N GLY A 9 -15.59 33.10 -17.78
CA GLY A 9 -15.05 31.80 -18.11
C GLY A 9 -14.76 31.00 -16.85
N SER A 10 -15.08 29.72 -16.93
CA SER A 10 -14.67 28.69 -15.99
C SER A 10 -13.22 28.91 -15.56
N ARG A 11 -13.02 29.44 -14.35
CA ARG A 11 -11.71 29.40 -13.69
C ARG A 11 -11.35 27.93 -13.54
N LYS A 12 -10.52 27.46 -14.48
CA LYS A 12 -9.92 26.14 -14.51
C LYS A 12 -9.27 25.94 -13.14
N LYS A 13 -9.95 25.22 -12.25
CA LYS A 13 -9.40 24.86 -10.95
C LYS A 13 -8.19 24.00 -11.27
N VAL A 14 -7.01 24.58 -11.16
CA VAL A 14 -5.73 23.90 -11.36
C VAL A 14 -5.77 22.70 -10.44
N ARG A 15 -6.01 21.51 -11.01
CA ARG A 15 -5.78 20.25 -10.33
C ARG A 15 -4.27 20.19 -10.15
N ILE A 16 -3.79 20.79 -9.07
CA ILE A 16 -2.48 20.45 -8.50
C ILE A 16 -2.60 18.96 -8.24
N GLY A 17 -2.04 18.19 -9.16
CA GLY A 17 -1.99 16.75 -9.07
C GLY A 17 -1.26 16.42 -7.79
N LEU A 18 -2.02 16.07 -6.76
CA LEU A 18 -1.47 15.27 -5.68
C LEU A 18 -1.00 13.99 -6.37
N ARG A 19 0.29 13.95 -6.68
CA ARG A 19 1.07 12.73 -6.84
C ARG A 19 1.03 12.02 -5.50
N ARG A 20 -0.15 11.56 -5.08
CA ARG A 20 -0.24 10.49 -4.10
C ARG A 20 0.37 9.34 -4.82
N ASN A 21 1.55 8.93 -4.38
CA ASN A 21 2.11 7.62 -4.67
C ASN A 21 0.98 6.60 -4.43
N ALA A 22 0.23 6.28 -5.48
CA ALA A 22 -0.71 5.19 -5.54
C ALA A 22 0.06 3.87 -5.67
N ARG A 23 1.12 3.74 -4.86
CA ARG A 23 1.84 2.48 -4.63
C ARG A 23 1.28 1.72 -3.44
N PHE A 24 0.25 2.25 -2.77
CA PHE A 24 -0.64 1.41 -2.00
C PHE A 24 -1.66 0.83 -2.95
N SER A 25 -1.20 -0.22 -3.64
CA SER A 25 -2.02 -1.16 -4.38
C SER A 25 -3.34 -1.38 -3.65
N LEU A 26 -4.43 -1.31 -4.43
CA LEU A 26 -5.73 -1.86 -4.13
C LEU A 26 -5.57 -2.98 -3.09
N ARG A 27 -6.07 -2.80 -1.86
CA ARG A 27 -5.82 -3.71 -0.73
C ARG A 27 -6.05 -5.14 -1.20
N LYS A 28 -4.96 -5.79 -1.63
CA LYS A 28 -4.97 -7.17 -2.11
C LYS A 28 -5.48 -7.91 -0.89
N SER A 29 -6.66 -8.53 -0.99
CA SER A 29 -7.32 -9.20 0.13
C SER A 29 -6.24 -9.88 0.96
N ALA A 30 -5.94 -9.30 2.12
CA ALA A 30 -4.82 -9.75 2.91
C ALA A 30 -5.17 -11.20 3.27
N ARG A 31 -4.34 -12.14 2.83
CA ARG A 31 -4.60 -13.56 3.06
C ARG A 31 -4.71 -13.77 4.56
N ARG A 32 -5.94 -13.94 5.06
CA ARG A 32 -6.22 -14.05 6.49
C ARG A 32 -5.90 -15.47 6.92
N ILE A 33 -4.86 -15.59 7.72
CA ILE A 33 -4.40 -16.86 8.25
C ILE A 33 -4.70 -16.83 9.74
N THR A 34 -5.54 -17.74 10.20
CA THR A 34 -5.99 -17.81 11.59
C THR A 34 -4.98 -18.48 12.50
N LYS A 35 -4.16 -19.38 11.96
CA LYS A 35 -3.10 -20.11 12.67
C LYS A 35 -1.93 -20.31 11.71
N GLY A 36 -0.70 -20.15 12.21
CA GLY A 36 0.51 -20.30 11.42
C GLY A 36 1.71 -20.60 12.32
N VAL A 37 2.87 -20.76 11.71
CA VAL A 37 4.14 -21.01 12.40
C VAL A 37 5.05 -19.81 12.18
N ILE A 38 5.74 -19.38 13.23
CA ILE A 38 6.76 -18.34 13.14
C ILE A 38 8.11 -19.03 13.30
N HIS A 39 8.92 -18.95 12.25
CA HIS A 39 10.30 -19.42 12.28
C HIS A 39 11.20 -18.24 12.61
N VAL A 40 12.00 -18.40 13.66
CA VAL A 40 13.01 -17.43 14.07
C VAL A 40 14.38 -18.06 13.88
N GLN A 41 15.11 -17.59 12.87
CA GLN A 41 16.49 -17.97 12.67
C GLN A 41 17.38 -16.88 13.27
N ALA A 42 17.91 -17.14 14.46
CA ALA A 42 18.85 -16.27 15.14
C ALA A 42 20.28 -16.75 14.90
N SER A 43 21.08 -15.90 14.28
CA SER A 43 22.54 -16.03 14.16
C SER A 43 23.20 -14.86 14.88
N PHE A 44 24.52 -14.91 15.05
CA PHE A 44 25.26 -13.84 15.74
C PHE A 44 25.05 -12.45 15.12
N ASN A 45 24.86 -12.38 13.79
CA ASN A 45 24.85 -11.12 13.06
C ASN A 45 23.49 -10.78 12.45
N ASN A 46 22.52 -11.70 12.50
CA ASN A 46 21.20 -11.46 11.92
C ASN A 46 20.14 -12.34 12.58
N THR A 47 18.95 -11.77 12.75
CA THR A 47 17.73 -12.49 13.09
C THR A 47 16.73 -12.37 11.94
N ILE A 48 16.38 -13.50 11.35
CA ILE A 48 15.38 -13.59 10.30
C ILE A 48 14.10 -14.15 10.90
N ILE A 49 13.00 -13.43 10.71
CA ILE A 49 11.66 -13.85 11.13
C ILE A 49 10.87 -14.18 9.86
N THR A 50 10.39 -15.41 9.78
CA THR A 50 9.57 -15.89 8.67
C THR A 50 8.24 -16.37 9.21
N VAL A 51 7.15 -15.81 8.71
CA VAL A 51 5.78 -16.20 9.04
C VAL A 51 5.26 -17.13 7.95
N THR A 52 4.88 -18.34 8.36
CA THR A 52 4.39 -19.38 7.46
C THR A 52 2.98 -19.84 7.83
N ASP A 53 2.27 -20.34 6.82
CA ASP A 53 1.08 -21.15 7.02
C ASP A 53 1.43 -22.50 7.66
N PRO A 54 0.46 -23.24 8.22
CA PRO A 54 0.67 -24.60 8.72
C PRO A 54 1.18 -25.59 7.64
N GLN A 55 0.96 -25.28 6.36
CA GLN A 55 1.49 -26.05 5.22
C GLN A 55 2.91 -25.62 4.81
N GLY A 56 3.57 -24.74 5.57
CA GLY A 56 4.94 -24.27 5.29
C GLY A 56 5.06 -23.20 4.20
N ARG A 57 3.94 -22.65 3.71
CA ARG A 57 3.97 -21.56 2.73
C ARG A 57 4.32 -20.23 3.39
N VAL A 58 5.32 -19.52 2.86
CA VAL A 58 5.75 -18.21 3.39
C VAL A 58 4.75 -17.13 3.02
N VAL A 59 4.37 -16.34 4.02
CA VAL A 59 3.38 -15.27 3.93
C VAL A 59 4.07 -13.92 4.02
N PHE A 60 5.01 -13.83 4.95
CA PHE A 60 5.80 -12.65 5.22
C PHE A 60 7.16 -13.06 5.78
N TRP A 61 8.17 -12.23 5.53
CA TRP A 61 9.47 -12.38 6.15
C TRP A 61 10.08 -11.00 6.34
N SER A 62 10.94 -10.88 7.34
CA SER A 62 11.73 -9.69 7.61
C SER A 62 12.99 -10.08 8.37
N SER A 63 14.03 -9.27 8.22
CA SER A 63 15.31 -9.42 8.89
C SER A 63 15.62 -8.19 9.72
N THR A 64 16.73 -8.22 10.47
CA THR A 64 17.21 -7.08 11.28
C THR A 64 17.73 -5.89 10.45
N GLY A 65 17.40 -5.81 9.16
CA GLY A 65 17.80 -4.77 8.21
C GLY A 65 16.94 -4.80 6.96
#